data_AF-A0A0S7EFB4-F1
#
_entry.id   AF-A0A0S7EFB4-F1
#
_cell.length_a   1.000
_cell.length_b   1.000
_cell.length_c   1.000
_cell.angle_alpha   90.00
_cell.angle_beta   90.00
_cell.angle_gamma   90.00
#
_symmetry.space_group_name_H-M   'P 1'
#
loop_
_entity.id
_entity.type
_entity.pdbx_description
1 polymer ?
#
loop_
_entity_poly.entity_id
_entity_poly.type
_entity_poly.pdbx_seq_one_letter_code
_entity_poly.pdbx_strand_id
1 'polypeptide(L)'
;MYLFQALPIWIPASTFNMFDKIINNFIWQRRKPRIRQKLLLSPREKGGLGLPNLKLYWAAQLRVVVEWLGQDEETNWISLENNAGPLVPPEAIPFMEGKHWKDLKIENEWINCTYRVWSLVRKKIGAPSTISRIVKIAKITDFFSKQTG
;
A
#
# COMPACT_ATOMS: atom_id res chain seq x y z
N MET A 1 -1.33 4.83 18.43
CA MET A 1 0.08 4.46 18.20
C MET A 1 0.19 3.81 16.83
N TYR A 2 0.72 4.53 15.84
CA TYR A 2 0.72 4.10 14.44
C TYR A 2 2.12 4.12 13.82
N LEU A 3 3.02 3.29 14.37
CA LEU A 3 4.39 3.16 13.85
C LEU A 3 4.42 2.91 12.33
N PHE A 4 3.50 2.08 11.84
CA PHE A 4 3.39 1.83 10.40
C PHE A 4 2.78 2.99 9.64
N GLN A 5 1.90 3.82 10.20
CA GLN A 5 1.31 4.93 9.44
C GLN A 5 2.21 6.17 9.41
N ALA A 6 3.19 6.28 10.31
CA ALA A 6 4.03 7.48 10.43
C ALA A 6 5.06 7.60 9.30
N LEU A 7 5.47 6.49 8.68
CA LEU A 7 6.50 6.49 7.63
C LEU A 7 6.15 5.50 6.52
N PRO A 8 6.13 5.93 5.24
CA PRO A 8 5.94 5.04 4.09
C PRO A 8 7.25 4.29 3.79
N ILE A 9 7.59 3.32 4.65
CA ILE A 9 8.77 2.46 4.49
C ILE A 9 8.40 1.13 3.87
N TRP A 10 9.24 0.69 2.91
CA TRP A 10 9.18 -0.67 2.41
C TRP A 10 9.69 -1.65 3.46
N ILE A 11 8.85 -2.64 3.80
CA ILE A 11 9.20 -3.70 4.75
C ILE A 11 9.26 -5.04 4.01
N PRO A 12 10.43 -5.72 3.99
CA PRO A 12 10.55 -7.05 3.41
C PRO A 12 9.62 -8.07 4.07
N ALA A 13 9.16 -9.06 3.29
CA ALA A 13 8.33 -10.16 3.79
C ALA A 13 9.01 -10.97 4.91
N SER A 14 10.33 -11.07 4.88
CA SER A 14 11.15 -11.75 5.91
C SER A 14 11.02 -11.11 7.28
N THR A 15 10.94 -9.77 7.35
CA THR A 15 10.76 -9.03 8.59
C THR A 15 9.44 -9.38 9.26
N PHE A 16 8.36 -9.51 8.50
CA PHE A 16 7.07 -9.95 9.03
C PHE A 16 7.13 -11.39 9.56
N ASN A 17 7.84 -12.29 8.89
CA ASN A 17 8.02 -13.66 9.36
C ASN A 17 8.87 -13.70 10.65
N MET A 18 9.84 -12.81 10.79
CA MET A 18 10.61 -12.64 12.03
C MET A 18 9.72 -12.17 13.18
N PHE A 19 8.89 -11.14 12.95
CA PHE A 19 7.93 -10.68 13.96
C PHE A 19 6.94 -11.78 14.35
N ASP A 20 6.38 -12.49 13.37
CA ASP A 20 5.49 -13.63 13.61
C ASP A 20 6.16 -14.71 14.46
N LYS A 21 7.46 -14.98 14.24
CA LYS A 21 8.24 -15.94 15.04
C LYS A 21 8.44 -15.43 16.48
N ILE A 22 8.76 -14.15 16.66
CA ILE A 22 8.92 -13.53 17.99
C ILE A 22 7.61 -13.59 18.76
N ILE A 23 6.50 -13.21 18.14
CA ILE A 23 5.16 -13.23 18.74
C ILE A 23 4.75 -14.66 19.09
N ASN A 24 4.96 -15.63 18.19
CA ASN A 24 4.69 -17.03 18.48
C ASN A 24 5.54 -17.54 19.65
N ASN A 25 6.83 -17.22 19.68
CA ASN A 25 7.72 -17.60 20.79
C ASN A 25 7.29 -16.95 22.12
N PHE A 26 6.76 -15.73 22.08
CA PHE A 26 6.24 -15.05 23.25
C PHE A 26 4.96 -15.72 23.77
N ILE A 27 3.96 -15.93 22.90
CA ILE A 27 2.67 -16.55 23.25
C ILE A 27 2.87 -17.98 23.77
N TRP A 28 3.73 -18.76 23.11
CA TRP A 28 3.94 -20.17 23.45
C TRP A 28 5.14 -20.42 24.35
N GLN A 29 5.82 -19.38 24.84
CA GLN A 29 7.01 -19.49 25.69
C GLN A 29 8.07 -20.43 25.08
N ARG A 30 8.36 -20.25 23.78
CA ARG A 30 9.25 -21.12 22.97
C ARG A 30 8.82 -22.59 22.87
N ARG A 31 7.58 -22.93 23.26
CA ARG A 31 6.99 -24.27 23.07
C ARG A 31 6.28 -24.37 21.72
N LYS A 32 5.91 -25.59 21.33
CA LYS A 32 5.15 -25.85 20.10
C LYS A 32 3.79 -25.13 20.13
N PRO A 33 3.44 -24.35 19.08
CA PRO A 33 2.13 -23.71 18.98
C PRO A 33 0.98 -24.72 19.08
N ARG A 34 0.03 -24.49 20.00
CA ARG A 34 -1.17 -25.34 20.14
C ARG A 34 -2.30 -24.90 19.21
N ILE A 35 -2.32 -23.62 18.85
CA ILE A 35 -3.31 -23.02 17.95
C ILE A 35 -2.63 -22.59 16.66
N ARG A 36 -3.27 -22.85 15.51
CA ARG A 36 -2.77 -22.39 14.21
C ARG A 36 -2.78 -20.86 14.16
N GLN A 37 -1.73 -20.26 13.59
CA GLN A 37 -1.59 -18.81 13.48
C GLN A 37 -2.78 -18.13 12.78
N LYS A 38 -3.37 -18.76 11.76
CA LYS A 38 -4.58 -18.25 11.09
C LYS A 38 -5.76 -18.08 12.05
N LEU A 39 -5.92 -18.99 13.02
CA LEU A 39 -6.99 -18.90 14.03
C LEU A 39 -6.67 -17.85 15.09
N LEU A 40 -5.39 -17.71 15.48
CA LEU A 40 -4.92 -16.63 16.36
C LEU A 40 -5.28 -15.25 15.80
N LEU A 41 -5.03 -15.05 14.49
CA LEU A 41 -5.30 -13.80 13.77
C LEU A 41 -6.79 -13.56 13.47
N SER A 42 -7.62 -14.60 13.55
CA SER A 42 -9.05 -14.50 13.24
C SER A 42 -9.79 -13.68 14.32
N PRO A 43 -10.82 -12.90 13.97
CA PRO A 43 -11.64 -12.18 14.94
C PRO A 43 -12.28 -13.13 15.96
N ARG A 44 -12.59 -12.60 17.16
CA ARG A 44 -13.26 -13.36 18.22
C ARG A 44 -14.64 -13.87 17.81
N GLU A 45 -15.36 -13.09 17.00
CA GLU A 45 -16.66 -13.48 16.42
C GLU A 45 -16.58 -14.76 15.56
N LYS A 46 -15.43 -15.00 14.94
CA LYS A 46 -15.16 -16.20 14.12
C LYS A 46 -14.45 -17.30 14.91
N GLY A 47 -14.51 -17.25 16.25
CA GLY A 47 -13.84 -18.22 17.13
C GLY A 47 -12.31 -18.09 17.19
N GLY A 48 -11.76 -16.96 16.76
CA GLY A 48 -10.34 -16.65 16.86
C GLY A 48 -9.96 -15.90 18.13
N LEU A 49 -8.69 -15.50 18.22
CA LEU A 49 -8.17 -14.74 19.38
C LEU A 49 -8.02 -13.23 19.12
N GLY A 50 -8.23 -12.79 17.88
CA GLY A 50 -8.16 -11.38 17.50
C GLY A 50 -6.74 -10.80 17.49
N LEU A 51 -5.72 -11.63 17.28
CA LEU A 51 -4.34 -11.18 17.21
C LEU A 51 -4.15 -10.20 16.02
N PRO A 52 -3.55 -9.02 16.22
CA PRO A 52 -3.25 -8.06 15.17
C PRO A 52 -2.40 -8.67 14.03
N ASN A 53 -2.85 -8.54 12.78
CA ASN A 53 -2.06 -8.93 11.62
C ASN A 53 -1.15 -7.79 11.17
N LEU A 54 0.13 -7.85 11.50
CA LEU A 54 1.11 -6.80 11.18
C LEU A 54 1.19 -6.45 9.69
N LYS A 55 0.94 -7.41 8.79
CA LYS A 55 0.92 -7.16 7.34
C LYS A 55 -0.26 -6.26 6.94
N LEU A 56 -1.40 -6.42 7.60
CA LEU A 56 -2.57 -5.55 7.38
C LEU A 56 -2.34 -4.16 7.96
N TYR A 57 -1.71 -4.06 9.13
CA TYR A 57 -1.34 -2.77 9.70
C TYR A 57 -0.33 -2.01 8.84
N TRP A 58 0.65 -2.71 8.24
CA TRP A 58 1.55 -2.10 7.27
C TRP A 58 0.81 -1.63 6.02
N ALA A 59 -0.13 -2.42 5.49
CA ALA A 59 -0.95 -2.00 4.35
C ALA A 59 -1.83 -0.76 4.63
N ALA A 60 -2.10 -0.43 5.91
CA ALA A 60 -2.82 0.79 6.27
C ALA A 60 -2.05 2.09 5.93
N GLN A 61 -0.75 2.00 5.59
CA GLN A 61 0.01 3.10 4.95
C GLN A 61 -0.65 3.62 3.67
N LEU A 62 -1.47 2.80 3.00
CA LEU A 62 -2.20 3.17 1.79
C LEU A 62 -3.28 4.25 2.01
N ARG A 63 -3.47 4.77 3.23
CA ARG A 63 -4.28 5.96 3.45
C ARG A 63 -3.84 7.13 2.57
N VAL A 64 -2.53 7.26 2.34
CA VAL A 64 -1.93 8.25 1.42
C VAL A 64 -2.52 8.14 0.01
N VAL A 65 -2.77 6.92 -0.48
CA VAL A 65 -3.39 6.72 -1.80
C VAL A 65 -4.83 7.22 -1.82
N VAL A 66 -5.56 7.07 -0.72
CA VAL A 66 -6.94 7.59 -0.60
C VAL A 66 -6.93 9.12 -0.58
N GLU A 67 -5.98 9.72 0.14
CA GLU A 67 -5.80 11.18 0.19
C GLU A 67 -5.39 11.74 -1.18
N TRP A 68 -4.49 11.07 -1.91
CA TRP A 68 -4.16 11.42 -3.30
C TRP A 68 -5.38 11.43 -4.21
N LEU A 69 -6.35 10.53 -4.00
CA LEU A 69 -7.58 10.46 -4.81
C LEU A 69 -8.66 11.44 -4.36
N GLY A 70 -8.70 11.76 -3.07
CA GLY A 70 -9.67 12.70 -2.49
C GLY A 70 -9.41 14.14 -2.89
N GLN A 71 -8.13 14.54 -3.05
CA GLN A 71 -7.73 15.93 -3.34
C GLN A 71 -8.43 16.93 -2.40
N ASP A 72 -8.52 16.61 -1.11
CA ASP A 72 -9.08 17.54 -0.12
C ASP A 72 -8.20 18.80 -0.04
N GLU A 73 -8.82 19.96 -0.29
CA GLU A 73 -8.16 21.27 -0.35
C GLU A 73 -7.49 21.67 0.97
N GLU A 74 -7.89 21.10 2.10
CA GLU A 74 -7.29 21.34 3.43
C GLU A 74 -5.90 20.70 3.60
N THR A 75 -5.51 19.80 2.71
CA THR A 75 -4.29 19.01 2.86
C THR A 75 -3.08 19.70 2.21
N ASN A 76 -2.50 20.68 2.91
CA ASN A 76 -1.35 21.50 2.48
C ASN A 76 -0.12 20.70 1.96
N TRP A 77 0.02 19.41 2.29
CA TRP A 77 1.15 18.62 1.83
C TRP A 77 0.93 18.01 0.43
N ILE A 78 -0.30 17.81 -0.03
CA ILE A 78 -0.59 17.33 -1.40
C ILE A 78 -0.19 18.42 -2.41
N SER A 79 -0.44 19.69 -2.10
CA SER A 79 -0.01 20.81 -2.94
C SER A 79 1.52 20.96 -2.96
N LEU A 80 2.21 20.70 -1.85
CA LEU A 80 3.67 20.63 -1.81
C LEU A 80 4.21 19.45 -2.64
N GLU A 81 3.57 18.28 -2.58
CA GLU A 81 3.97 17.12 -3.36
C GLU A 81 3.70 17.30 -4.86
N ASN A 82 2.63 18.00 -5.23
CA ASN A 82 2.39 18.43 -6.62
C ASN A 82 3.46 19.40 -7.13
N ASN A 83 4.00 20.26 -6.26
CA ASN A 83 5.06 21.21 -6.61
C ASN A 83 6.47 20.60 -6.56
N ALA A 84 6.68 19.54 -5.77
CA ALA A 84 7.98 18.88 -5.56
C ALA A 84 8.14 17.55 -6.35
N GLY A 85 7.05 17.00 -6.89
CA GLY A 85 7.00 15.69 -7.54
C GLY A 85 7.06 15.72 -9.08
N PRO A 86 7.28 14.56 -9.74
CA PRO A 86 7.58 14.45 -11.18
C PRO A 86 6.34 14.72 -12.04
N LEU A 87 6.50 14.76 -13.37
CA LEU A 87 5.54 15.12 -14.44
C LEU A 87 4.12 14.46 -14.42
N VAL A 88 3.77 13.66 -13.42
CA VAL A 88 2.53 12.88 -13.33
C VAL A 88 1.74 13.24 -12.06
N PRO A 89 0.44 13.54 -12.16
CA PRO A 89 -0.38 13.84 -11.00
C PRO A 89 -0.47 12.63 -10.04
N PRO A 90 -0.36 12.83 -8.70
CA PRO A 90 -0.41 11.76 -7.69
C PRO A 90 -1.63 10.85 -7.79
N GLU A 91 -2.77 11.38 -8.25
CA GLU A 91 -4.02 10.65 -8.50
C GLU A 91 -3.89 9.52 -9.53
N ALA A 92 -3.00 9.66 -10.52
CA ALA A 92 -2.85 8.71 -11.62
C ALA A 92 -1.89 7.57 -11.27
N ILE A 93 -0.97 7.79 -10.32
CA ILE A 93 0.07 6.84 -9.91
C ILE A 93 -0.48 5.46 -9.53
N PRO A 94 -1.56 5.34 -8.73
CA PRO A 94 -2.09 4.04 -8.35
C PRO A 94 -2.62 3.23 -9.53
N PHE A 95 -2.97 3.87 -10.65
CA PHE A 95 -3.61 3.23 -11.81
C PHE A 95 -2.65 2.99 -12.97
N MET A 96 -1.40 3.41 -12.86
CA MET A 96 -0.42 3.25 -13.91
C MET A 96 0.05 1.81 -14.06
N GLU A 97 0.30 1.38 -15.30
CA GLU A 97 0.89 0.06 -15.53
C GLU A 97 2.37 0.00 -15.14
N GLY A 98 2.80 -1.16 -14.62
CA GLY A 98 4.15 -1.36 -14.12
C GLY A 98 5.27 -1.28 -15.16
N LYS A 99 4.95 -1.22 -16.45
CA LYS A 99 5.92 -0.93 -17.53
C LYS A 99 6.25 0.57 -17.53
N HIS A 100 5.23 1.42 -17.63
CA HIS A 100 5.36 2.87 -17.61
C HIS A 100 5.96 3.41 -16.30
N TRP A 101 5.71 2.74 -15.16
CA TRP A 101 6.33 3.11 -13.90
C TRP A 101 7.87 3.11 -13.92
N LYS A 102 8.49 2.16 -14.64
CA LYS A 102 9.95 2.05 -14.72
C LYS A 102 10.58 3.16 -15.56
N ASP A 103 9.82 3.69 -16.51
CA ASP A 103 10.29 4.71 -17.45
C ASP A 103 10.32 6.11 -16.79
N LEU A 104 9.50 6.33 -15.76
CA LEU A 104 9.34 7.63 -15.09
C LEU A 104 10.50 8.04 -14.17
N LYS A 105 11.47 7.15 -13.89
CA LYS A 105 12.66 7.41 -13.04
C LYS A 105 12.38 8.32 -11.82
N ILE A 106 11.33 7.99 -11.07
CA ILE A 106 10.88 8.81 -9.94
C ILE A 106 11.92 8.73 -8.81
N GLU A 107 12.50 9.87 -8.45
CA GLU A 107 13.52 9.97 -7.40
C GLU A 107 12.94 9.85 -5.98
N ASN A 108 11.65 10.14 -5.81
CA ASN A 108 11.00 10.10 -4.51
C ASN A 108 10.75 8.65 -4.04
N GLU A 109 11.53 8.23 -3.03
CA GLU A 109 11.46 6.91 -2.43
C GLU A 109 10.10 6.62 -1.77
N TRP A 110 9.39 7.63 -1.27
CA TRP A 110 8.08 7.46 -0.64
C TRP A 110 7.00 7.08 -1.65
N ILE A 111 7.02 7.71 -2.82
CA ILE A 111 6.11 7.38 -3.92
C ILE A 111 6.42 5.96 -4.43
N ASN A 112 7.71 5.62 -4.58
CA ASN A 112 8.15 4.27 -4.93
C ASN A 112 7.69 3.21 -3.93
N CYS A 113 7.83 3.47 -2.62
CA CYS A 113 7.34 2.58 -1.58
C CYS A 113 5.83 2.41 -1.67
N THR A 114 5.08 3.51 -1.74
CA THR A 114 3.62 3.52 -1.77
C THR A 114 3.07 2.77 -2.98
N TYR A 115 3.63 3.00 -4.17
CA TYR A 115 3.27 2.27 -5.40
C TYR A 115 3.52 0.76 -5.26
N ARG A 116 4.66 0.36 -4.70
CA ARG A 116 4.98 -1.07 -4.46
C ARG A 116 3.98 -1.72 -3.51
N VAL A 117 3.65 -1.07 -2.39
CA VAL A 117 2.65 -1.56 -1.43
C VAL A 117 1.28 -1.68 -2.11
N TRP A 118 0.87 -0.65 -2.87
CA TRP A 118 -0.39 -0.64 -3.59
C TRP A 118 -0.48 -1.77 -4.62
N SER A 119 0.57 -2.00 -5.40
CA SER A 119 0.63 -3.10 -6.38
C SER A 119 0.42 -4.46 -5.73
N LEU A 120 1.01 -4.70 -4.55
CA LEU A 120 0.82 -5.94 -3.81
C LEU A 120 -0.62 -6.10 -3.29
N VAL A 121 -1.19 -5.03 -2.72
CA VAL A 121 -2.55 -5.04 -2.19
C VAL A 121 -3.58 -5.21 -3.31
N ARG A 122 -3.41 -4.49 -4.42
CA ARG A 122 -4.20 -4.63 -5.65
C ARG A 122 -4.22 -6.06 -6.15
N LYS A 123 -3.05 -6.71 -6.25
CA LYS A 123 -2.94 -8.13 -6.65
C LYS A 123 -3.68 -9.07 -5.70
N LYS A 124 -3.66 -8.80 -4.39
CA LYS A 124 -4.40 -9.62 -3.41
C LYS A 124 -5.91 -9.44 -3.47
N ILE A 125 -6.37 -8.24 -3.82
CA ILE A 125 -7.81 -7.92 -3.93
C ILE A 125 -8.36 -8.36 -5.30
N GLY A 126 -7.50 -8.57 -6.30
CA GLY A 126 -7.91 -8.89 -7.67
C GLY A 126 -8.50 -7.69 -8.41
N ALA A 127 -8.12 -6.47 -8.02
CA ALA A 127 -8.65 -5.25 -8.64
C ALA A 127 -8.03 -4.99 -10.03
N PRO A 128 -8.81 -4.45 -10.99
CA PRO A 128 -8.37 -4.22 -12.37
C PRO A 128 -7.23 -3.19 -12.46
N SER A 129 -6.36 -3.35 -13.45
CA SER A 129 -5.15 -2.52 -13.62
C SER A 129 -5.44 -1.13 -14.19
N THR A 130 -6.42 -1.02 -15.09
CA THR A 130 -6.36 0.01 -16.14
C THR A 130 -7.22 1.24 -15.94
N ILE A 131 -8.28 1.25 -15.13
CA ILE A 131 -9.17 2.43 -15.08
C ILE A 131 -9.78 2.60 -13.69
N SER A 132 -9.45 3.70 -13.04
CA SER A 132 -10.28 4.23 -11.96
C SER A 132 -11.51 4.90 -12.58
N ARG A 133 -12.72 4.57 -12.12
CA ARG A 133 -13.92 5.39 -12.41
C ARG A 133 -13.86 6.77 -11.77
N ILE A 134 -12.95 6.99 -10.82
CA ILE A 134 -12.88 8.17 -9.96
C ILE A 134 -11.87 9.19 -10.52
N VAL A 135 -10.83 8.74 -11.24
CA VAL A 135 -9.84 9.64 -11.84
C VAL A 135 -10.40 10.19 -13.15
N LYS A 136 -10.39 11.53 -13.30
CA LYS A 136 -10.77 12.19 -14.56
C LYS A 136 -9.93 11.60 -15.69
N ILE A 137 -10.57 11.17 -16.79
CA ILE A 137 -9.91 10.52 -17.93
C ILE A 137 -8.72 11.35 -18.46
N ALA A 138 -8.84 12.67 -18.46
CA ALA A 138 -7.79 13.60 -18.88
C ALA A 138 -6.49 13.54 -18.06
N LYS A 139 -6.51 12.94 -16.85
CA LYS A 139 -5.34 12.78 -15.99
C LYS A 139 -4.66 11.42 -16.14
N ILE A 140 -5.24 10.50 -16.93
CA ILE A 140 -4.67 9.16 -17.18
C ILE A 140 -3.61 9.28 -18.27
N THR A 141 -2.34 9.14 -17.89
CA THR A 141 -1.19 9.22 -18.80
C THR A 141 -1.19 8.11 -19.87
N ASP A 142 -1.70 6.92 -19.54
CA ASP A 142 -1.81 5.77 -20.45
C ASP A 142 -2.82 5.98 -21.59
N PHE A 143 -3.72 6.97 -21.50
CA PHE A 143 -4.74 7.24 -22.52
C PHE A 143 -4.17 8.00 -23.73
N PHE A 144 -3.16 8.85 -23.50
CA PHE A 144 -2.58 9.71 -24.54
C PHE A 144 -1.42 9.04 -25.29
N SER A 145 -0.84 7.95 -24.78
CA SER A 145 0.31 7.27 -25.41
C SER A 145 -0.03 6.42 -26.64
N LYS A 146 -1.30 6.34 -27.05
CA LYS A 146 -1.77 5.52 -28.18
C LYS A 146 -2.22 6.30 -29.44
N GLN A 147 -2.11 7.64 -29.46
CA GLN A 147 -2.67 8.45 -30.56
C GLN A 147 -1.67 9.00 -31.58
N THR A 148 -0.38 8.66 -31.51
CA THR A 148 0.58 9.00 -32.57
C THR A 148 0.83 7.80 -33.48
N GLY A 149 0.00 7.68 -34.51
CA GLY A 149 0.19 6.88 -35.71
C GLY A 149 -0.08 7.75 -36.93
#